data_AF-A0A7R9VFI8-F1
#
_entry.id   AF-A0A7R9VFI8-F1
#
_cell.length_a   1.000
_cell.length_b   1.000
_cell.length_c   1.000
_cell.angle_alpha   90.00
_cell.angle_beta   90.00
_cell.angle_gamma   90.00
#
_symmetry.space_group_name_H-M   'P 1'
#
loop_
_entity.id
_entity.type
_entity.pdbx_description
1 polymer ?
#
loop_
_entity_poly.entity_id
_entity_poly.type
_entity_poly.pdbx_seq_one_letter_code
_entity_poly.pdbx_strand_id
1 'polypeptide(L)'
;MGVRSVIKVVLSDDGDTVAVGSAFHDVVPTSSAGNGTSTSGEEEIKNAGMVEVFRLEDGQWTPLGDPIVGTQEDDYLGASLDLSADGGTLAVGIPGRAKTILDEDGGVAAVVENAGAARIFLINNKVWTPLGSGGADGTVKDEMMGGSVSLSADGRRFAAGSSATRESENTIVARAFKFAGGEWSEVGDGVEGREETYDTAYTVVLSADGERMVVSNHYVGEAGPAIMSEQANSDLFVAGFDYDPSEEEWVVIGENLHEYSVGDKSGYFITLSNDGNMIGMGDPGRSVTGGRIAGHAHIYVYDPAGHRFEQVGPNIDGQAAGDMFGYEVA
;
A
#
# COMPACT_ATOMS: atom_id res chain seq x y z
N MET A 1 -13.70 17.90 -6.41
CA MET A 1 -12.57 17.01 -6.08
C MET A 1 -11.80 16.72 -7.36
N GLY A 2 -10.58 17.24 -7.50
CA GLY A 2 -9.69 16.83 -8.58
C GLY A 2 -8.82 15.71 -8.03
N VAL A 3 -9.30 14.48 -8.07
CA VAL A 3 -8.53 13.31 -7.65
C VAL A 3 -7.48 13.09 -8.73
N ARG A 4 -6.20 13.25 -8.37
CA ARG A 4 -5.09 13.01 -9.29
C ARG A 4 -5.10 11.52 -9.62
N SER A 5 -5.03 11.17 -10.91
CA SER A 5 -4.82 9.80 -11.37
C SER A 5 -3.57 9.24 -10.69
N VAL A 6 -3.74 8.35 -9.72
CA VAL A 6 -2.60 7.67 -9.09
C VAL A 6 -2.23 6.52 -10.02
N ILE A 7 -1.24 6.76 -10.88
CA ILE A 7 -0.56 5.68 -11.59
C ILE A 7 0.47 5.11 -10.62
N LYS A 8 0.45 3.80 -10.40
CA LYS A 8 1.49 3.07 -9.67
C LYS A 8 2.31 2.25 -10.64
N VAL A 9 3.63 2.23 -10.46
CA VAL A 9 4.55 1.43 -11.27
C VAL A 9 5.47 0.70 -10.32
N VAL A 10 5.63 -0.61 -10.52
CA VAL A 10 6.58 -1.45 -9.79
C VAL A 10 7.38 -2.31 -10.77
N LEU A 11 8.62 -2.61 -10.41
CA LEU A 11 9.57 -3.41 -11.18
C LEU A 11 10.04 -4.57 -10.29
N SER A 12 10.13 -5.79 -10.83
CA SER A 12 10.72 -6.92 -10.13
C SER A 12 12.23 -6.75 -9.91
N ASP A 13 12.78 -7.38 -8.87
CA ASP A 13 14.23 -7.31 -8.55
C ASP A 13 15.13 -7.78 -9.69
N ASP A 14 14.68 -8.76 -10.48
CA ASP A 14 15.39 -9.23 -11.68
C ASP A 14 15.42 -8.21 -12.82
N GLY A 15 14.61 -7.14 -12.74
CA GLY A 15 14.50 -6.07 -13.71
C GLY A 15 13.72 -6.43 -14.97
N ASP A 16 13.11 -7.61 -15.03
CA ASP A 16 12.50 -8.14 -16.24
C ASP A 16 10.98 -8.00 -16.28
N THR A 17 10.31 -7.62 -15.18
CA THR A 17 8.84 -7.49 -15.12
C THR A 17 8.40 -6.17 -14.52
N VAL A 18 7.52 -5.44 -15.21
CA VAL A 18 6.90 -4.18 -14.74
C VAL A 18 5.40 -4.36 -14.62
N ALA A 19 4.81 -3.96 -13.49
CA ALA A 19 3.36 -3.82 -13.34
C ALA A 19 2.97 -2.33 -13.23
N VAL A 20 1.90 -1.94 -13.93
CA VAL A 20 1.37 -0.58 -13.96
C VAL A 20 -0.10 -0.59 -13.56
N GLY A 21 -0.41 0.13 -12.48
CA GLY A 21 -1.77 0.29 -11.95
C GLY A 21 -2.40 1.59 -12.41
N SER A 22 -3.66 1.51 -12.84
CA SER A 22 -4.51 2.63 -13.23
C SER A 22 -5.81 2.58 -12.43
N ALA A 23 -5.75 3.01 -11.17
CA ALA A 23 -6.85 2.84 -10.20
C ALA A 23 -8.18 3.50 -10.62
N PHE A 24 -8.14 4.58 -11.41
CA PHE A 24 -9.35 5.29 -11.87
C PHE A 24 -9.79 4.86 -13.28
N HIS A 25 -9.30 3.71 -13.76
CA HIS A 25 -9.71 3.19 -15.06
C HIS A 25 -11.17 2.70 -14.99
N ASP A 26 -12.02 3.26 -15.85
CA ASP A 26 -13.38 2.76 -16.07
C ASP A 26 -13.30 1.46 -16.88
N VAL A 27 -13.91 0.39 -16.39
CA VAL A 27 -13.88 -0.92 -17.04
C VAL A 27 -15.18 -1.13 -17.81
N VAL A 28 -15.08 -1.37 -19.11
CA VAL A 28 -16.20 -1.89 -19.90
C VAL A 28 -16.23 -3.41 -19.72
N PRO A 29 -17.26 -3.99 -19.09
CA PRO A 29 -17.32 -5.44 -18.92
C PRO A 29 -17.46 -6.08 -20.30
N THR A 30 -16.39 -6.67 -20.84
CA THR A 30 -16.52 -7.41 -22.09
C THR A 30 -17.32 -8.68 -21.78
N SER A 31 -18.56 -8.77 -22.30
CA SER A 31 -19.24 -10.04 -22.37
C SER A 31 -18.31 -11.07 -23.02
N SER A 32 -18.29 -12.30 -22.51
CA SER A 32 -17.31 -13.37 -22.79
C SER A 32 -17.25 -13.88 -24.25
N ALA A 33 -17.70 -13.11 -25.22
CA ALA A 33 -17.53 -13.36 -26.64
C ALA A 33 -16.47 -12.39 -27.19
N GLY A 34 -15.23 -12.85 -27.26
CA GLY A 34 -14.10 -12.10 -27.79
C GLY A 34 -14.39 -11.47 -29.16
N ASN A 35 -14.62 -10.17 -29.17
CA ASN A 35 -14.28 -9.24 -30.23
C ASN A 35 -14.39 -7.84 -29.64
N GLY A 36 -13.29 -7.10 -29.59
CA GLY A 36 -13.17 -5.76 -28.98
C GLY A 36 -13.97 -4.67 -29.72
N THR A 37 -15.27 -4.85 -29.86
CA THR A 37 -16.22 -3.83 -30.29
C THR A 37 -17.16 -3.58 -29.14
N SER A 38 -16.96 -2.47 -28.44
CA SER A 38 -17.94 -1.92 -27.51
C SER A 38 -19.24 -1.67 -28.29
N THR A 39 -20.24 -2.52 -28.05
CA THR A 39 -21.60 -2.20 -28.48
C THR A 39 -22.10 -1.10 -27.56
N SER A 40 -22.56 0.01 -28.13
CA SER A 40 -23.16 1.13 -27.39
C SER A 40 -24.31 0.62 -26.51
N GLY A 41 -24.06 0.42 -25.21
CA GLY A 41 -25.07 -0.07 -24.26
C GLY A 41 -24.56 -0.85 -23.05
N GLU A 42 -23.30 -1.31 -23.00
CA GLU A 42 -22.72 -1.87 -21.77
C GLU A 42 -22.35 -0.71 -20.82
N GLU A 43 -22.91 -0.69 -19.61
CA GLU A 43 -22.57 0.31 -18.59
C GLU A 43 -21.13 0.09 -18.12
N GLU A 44 -20.31 1.13 -18.24
CA GLU A 44 -18.94 1.16 -17.71
C GLU A 44 -18.98 1.07 -16.18
N ILE A 45 -18.16 0.18 -15.61
CA ILE A 45 -17.92 0.14 -14.17
C ILE A 45 -16.95 1.27 -13.83
N LYS A 46 -17.47 2.31 -13.20
CA LYS A 46 -16.72 3.54 -12.92
C LYS A 46 -15.63 3.32 -11.89
N ASN A 47 -14.43 3.85 -12.14
CA ASN A 47 -13.27 3.76 -11.26
C ASN A 47 -12.97 2.33 -10.76
N ALA A 48 -13.27 1.31 -11.56
CA ALA A 48 -13.04 -0.08 -11.17
C ALA A 48 -11.54 -0.35 -10.99
N GLY A 49 -10.71 0.29 -11.82
CA GLY A 49 -9.27 0.14 -11.81
C GLY A 49 -8.79 -1.01 -12.68
N MET A 50 -7.51 -0.95 -13.05
CA MET A 50 -6.85 -1.90 -13.94
C MET A 50 -5.37 -2.02 -13.60
N VAL A 51 -4.80 -3.22 -13.77
CA VAL A 51 -3.36 -3.46 -13.74
C VAL A 51 -2.93 -4.14 -15.05
N GLU A 52 -1.94 -3.56 -15.69
CA GLU A 52 -1.25 -4.14 -16.84
C GLU A 52 0.15 -4.56 -16.43
N VAL A 53 0.60 -5.73 -16.90
CA VAL A 53 1.93 -6.25 -16.60
C VAL A 53 2.69 -6.47 -17.89
N PHE A 54 3.97 -6.11 -17.91
CA PHE A 54 4.85 -6.21 -19.05
C PHE A 54 6.12 -6.97 -18.66
N ARG A 55 6.66 -7.76 -19.60
CA ARG A 55 7.95 -8.43 -19.46
C ARG A 55 8.95 -7.91 -20.48
N LEU A 56 10.21 -7.79 -20.10
CA LEU A 56 11.29 -7.47 -21.01
C LEU A 56 11.69 -8.73 -21.81
N GLU A 57 11.37 -8.74 -23.11
CA GLU A 57 11.71 -9.82 -24.05
C GLU A 57 12.47 -9.22 -25.23
N ASP A 58 13.68 -9.72 -25.51
CA ASP A 58 14.54 -9.26 -26.62
C ASP A 58 14.77 -7.72 -26.65
N GLY A 59 14.84 -7.09 -25.47
CA GLY A 59 15.04 -5.65 -25.33
C GLY A 59 13.79 -4.80 -25.56
N GLN A 60 12.60 -5.41 -25.60
CA GLN A 60 11.31 -4.73 -25.71
C GLN A 60 10.37 -5.15 -24.58
N TRP A 61 9.60 -4.22 -24.03
CA TRP A 61 8.55 -4.52 -23.08
C TRP A 61 7.32 -5.06 -23.83
N THR A 62 6.93 -6.31 -23.54
CA THR A 62 5.78 -6.99 -24.13
C THR A 62 4.73 -7.27 -23.06
N PRO A 63 3.42 -7.17 -23.35
CA PRO A 63 2.38 -7.51 -22.37
C PRO A 63 2.53 -8.96 -21.87
N LEU A 64 2.51 -9.13 -20.55
CA LEU A 64 2.57 -10.40 -19.86
C LEU A 64 1.16 -10.80 -19.38
N GLY A 65 0.35 -11.27 -20.34
CA GLY A 65 -1.03 -11.71 -20.12
C GLY A 65 -2.08 -10.61 -20.28
N ASP A 66 -3.34 -10.99 -20.05
CA ASP A 66 -4.46 -10.05 -20.06
C ASP A 66 -4.43 -9.14 -18.81
N PRO A 67 -4.96 -7.91 -18.89
CA PRO A 67 -5.04 -7.01 -17.75
C PRO A 67 -5.89 -7.58 -16.61
N ILE A 68 -5.50 -7.27 -15.38
CA ILE A 68 -6.31 -7.54 -14.19
C ILE A 68 -7.23 -6.34 -13.99
N VAL A 69 -8.54 -6.54 -13.95
CA VAL A 69 -9.53 -5.46 -13.89
C VAL A 69 -10.37 -5.53 -12.62
N GLY A 70 -10.74 -4.36 -12.08
CA GLY A 70 -11.75 -4.26 -11.04
C GLY A 70 -13.12 -4.72 -11.52
N THR A 71 -13.98 -5.09 -10.58
CA THR A 71 -15.28 -5.72 -10.88
C THR A 71 -16.46 -4.97 -10.28
N GLN A 72 -16.21 -3.94 -9.48
CA GLN A 72 -17.23 -3.10 -8.86
C GLN A 72 -16.88 -1.63 -9.06
N GLU A 73 -17.91 -0.77 -8.99
CA GLU A 73 -17.71 0.68 -9.02
C GLU A 73 -16.84 1.09 -7.84
N ASP A 74 -15.94 2.04 -8.07
CA ASP A 74 -15.03 2.59 -7.07
C ASP A 74 -14.15 1.53 -6.37
N ASP A 75 -13.84 0.40 -7.04
CA ASP A 75 -12.89 -0.59 -6.52
C ASP A 75 -11.48 0.01 -6.34
N TYR A 76 -11.07 0.89 -7.26
CA TYR A 76 -9.72 1.43 -7.34
C TYR A 76 -8.64 0.35 -7.43
N LEU A 77 -8.92 -0.76 -8.14
CA LEU A 77 -7.97 -1.86 -8.29
C LEU A 77 -6.65 -1.36 -8.90
N GLY A 78 -5.54 -1.73 -8.26
CA GLY A 78 -4.20 -1.29 -8.67
C GLY A 78 -3.77 0.05 -8.07
N ALA A 79 -4.46 0.55 -7.04
CA ALA A 79 -4.03 1.74 -6.28
C ALA A 79 -2.71 1.54 -5.52
N SER A 80 -2.37 0.29 -5.22
CA SER A 80 -1.07 -0.15 -4.69
C SER A 80 -0.68 -1.48 -5.33
N LEU A 81 0.61 -1.68 -5.57
CA LEU A 81 1.17 -2.84 -6.25
C LEU A 81 2.51 -3.22 -5.61
N ASP A 82 2.85 -4.51 -5.65
CA ASP A 82 4.22 -4.99 -5.40
C ASP A 82 4.48 -6.33 -6.12
N LEU A 83 5.72 -6.59 -6.54
CA LEU A 83 6.10 -7.79 -7.31
C LEU A 83 7.10 -8.66 -6.52
N SER A 84 7.01 -9.97 -6.70
CA SER A 84 8.08 -10.88 -6.25
C SER A 84 9.36 -10.63 -7.04
N ALA A 85 10.50 -11.10 -6.53
CA ALA A 85 11.81 -10.84 -7.12
C ALA A 85 11.94 -11.36 -8.58
N ASP A 86 11.20 -12.42 -8.92
CA ASP A 86 11.14 -13.01 -10.27
C ASP A 86 9.99 -12.45 -11.15
N GLY A 87 9.19 -11.53 -10.59
CA GLY A 87 8.00 -10.95 -11.23
C GLY A 87 6.86 -11.94 -11.46
N GLY A 88 6.91 -13.14 -10.89
CA GLY A 88 5.90 -14.18 -11.09
C GLY A 88 4.66 -14.01 -10.21
N THR A 89 4.79 -13.33 -9.07
CA THR A 89 3.73 -13.07 -8.10
C THR A 89 3.53 -11.56 -7.96
N LEU A 90 2.28 -11.13 -7.93
CA LEU A 90 1.88 -9.72 -7.88
C LEU A 90 0.87 -9.50 -6.76
N ALA A 91 1.16 -8.59 -5.84
CA ALA A 91 0.21 -8.06 -4.88
C ALA A 91 -0.54 -6.87 -5.47
N VAL A 92 -1.86 -6.82 -5.32
CA VAL A 92 -2.72 -5.75 -5.84
C VAL A 92 -3.68 -5.27 -4.74
N GLY A 93 -3.59 -3.98 -4.43
CA GLY A 93 -4.53 -3.29 -3.54
C GLY A 93 -5.80 -2.82 -4.25
N ILE A 94 -6.92 -2.84 -3.52
CA ILE A 94 -8.28 -2.52 -3.97
C ILE A 94 -8.99 -1.75 -2.84
N PRO A 95 -8.53 -0.53 -2.50
CA PRO A 95 -8.93 0.16 -1.26
C PRO A 95 -10.41 0.53 -1.21
N GLY A 96 -11.10 0.67 -2.35
CA GLY A 96 -12.54 0.97 -2.35
C GLY A 96 -13.45 -0.25 -2.33
N ARG A 97 -12.89 -1.47 -2.34
CA ARG A 97 -13.66 -2.71 -2.36
C ARG A 97 -14.67 -2.75 -1.20
N ALA A 98 -15.95 -2.83 -1.54
CA ALA A 98 -16.98 -3.14 -0.56
C ALA A 98 -16.91 -4.62 -0.14
N LYS A 99 -17.17 -4.89 1.14
CA LYS A 99 -17.28 -6.26 1.66
C LYS A 99 -18.74 -6.65 1.79
N THR A 100 -19.16 -7.65 1.02
CA THR A 100 -20.48 -8.26 1.14
C THR A 100 -20.47 -9.32 2.23
N ILE A 101 -21.34 -9.16 3.22
CA ILE A 101 -21.59 -10.14 4.28
C ILE A 101 -22.83 -10.94 3.87
N LEU A 102 -22.70 -12.27 3.86
CA LEU A 102 -23.80 -13.17 3.50
C LEU A 102 -24.51 -13.72 4.75
N ASP A 103 -25.81 -13.99 4.64
CA ASP A 103 -26.58 -14.75 5.64
C ASP A 103 -26.36 -16.27 5.50
N GLU A 104 -26.98 -17.06 6.39
CA GLU A 104 -26.86 -18.52 6.41
C GLU A 104 -27.40 -19.20 5.13
N ASP A 105 -28.29 -18.53 4.41
CA ASP A 105 -28.89 -19.01 3.16
C ASP A 105 -28.10 -18.54 1.91
N GLY A 106 -27.03 -17.76 2.11
CA GLY A 106 -26.21 -17.19 1.04
C GLY A 106 -26.78 -15.90 0.43
N GLY A 107 -27.81 -15.31 1.03
CA GLY A 107 -28.33 -13.98 0.69
C GLY A 107 -27.43 -12.86 1.23
N VAL A 108 -27.56 -11.64 0.71
CA VAL A 108 -26.78 -10.49 1.21
C VAL A 108 -27.39 -9.98 2.52
N ALA A 109 -26.66 -10.16 3.62
CA ALA A 109 -27.05 -9.68 4.95
C ALA A 109 -26.66 -8.20 5.17
N ALA A 110 -25.47 -7.81 4.73
CA ALA A 110 -24.96 -6.45 4.85
C ALA A 110 -23.86 -6.16 3.81
N VAL A 111 -23.59 -4.87 3.59
CA VAL A 111 -22.46 -4.40 2.77
C VAL A 111 -21.68 -3.40 3.60
N VAL A 112 -20.38 -3.64 3.75
CA VAL A 112 -19.43 -2.73 4.39
C VAL A 112 -18.72 -1.95 3.29
N GLU A 113 -19.15 -0.71 3.09
CA GLU A 113 -18.60 0.19 2.05
C GLU A 113 -17.14 0.56 2.36
N ASN A 114 -16.31 0.65 1.32
CA ASN A 114 -14.90 1.03 1.42
C ASN A 114 -14.11 0.25 2.49
N ALA A 115 -14.46 -1.02 2.73
CA ALA A 115 -13.69 -1.88 3.60
C ALA A 115 -12.27 -2.07 3.04
N GLY A 116 -12.16 -2.14 1.71
CA GLY A 116 -10.92 -2.36 1.00
C GLY A 116 -10.50 -3.83 1.00
N ALA A 117 -9.57 -4.14 0.11
CA ALA A 117 -9.00 -5.47 -0.02
C ALA A 117 -7.58 -5.43 -0.61
N ALA A 118 -6.80 -6.47 -0.38
CA ALA A 118 -5.62 -6.81 -1.15
C ALA A 118 -5.72 -8.26 -1.66
N ARG A 119 -5.27 -8.49 -2.90
CA ARG A 119 -5.27 -9.81 -3.55
C ARG A 119 -3.92 -10.09 -4.17
N ILE A 120 -3.51 -11.35 -4.12
CA ILE A 120 -2.25 -11.82 -4.70
C ILE A 120 -2.56 -12.63 -5.95
N PHE A 121 -1.81 -12.39 -7.02
CA PHE A 121 -1.95 -13.07 -8.30
C PHE A 121 -0.64 -13.78 -8.66
N LEU A 122 -0.77 -14.94 -9.29
CA LEU A 122 0.35 -15.71 -9.84
C LEU A 122 0.17 -15.80 -11.36
N ILE A 123 1.25 -15.54 -12.10
CA ILE A 123 1.26 -15.72 -13.55
C ILE A 123 1.50 -17.20 -13.91
N ASN A 124 0.61 -17.78 -14.70
CA ASN A 124 0.81 -19.10 -15.31
C ASN A 124 0.39 -19.07 -16.77
N ASN A 125 1.30 -19.46 -17.68
CA ASN A 125 1.05 -19.49 -19.13
C ASN A 125 0.47 -18.17 -19.68
N LYS A 126 1.04 -17.03 -19.26
CA LYS A 126 0.56 -15.67 -19.62
C LYS A 126 -0.88 -15.38 -19.15
N VAL A 127 -1.34 -16.00 -18.06
CA VAL A 127 -2.61 -15.67 -17.41
C VAL A 127 -2.37 -15.38 -15.93
N TRP A 128 -2.79 -14.21 -15.47
CA TRP A 128 -2.78 -13.85 -14.06
C TRP A 128 -4.00 -14.45 -13.38
N THR A 129 -3.78 -15.27 -12.36
CA THR A 129 -4.86 -15.89 -11.58
C THR A 129 -4.65 -15.62 -10.09
N PRO A 130 -5.71 -15.42 -9.29
CA PRO A 130 -5.57 -15.31 -7.84
C PRO A 130 -4.78 -16.48 -7.26
N LEU A 131 -3.75 -16.18 -6.48
CA LEU A 131 -2.92 -17.16 -5.80
C LEU A 131 -3.61 -17.57 -4.49
N GLY A 132 -4.40 -18.64 -4.56
CA GLY A 132 -5.12 -19.20 -3.42
C GLY A 132 -6.40 -18.48 -3.02
N SER A 133 -7.00 -18.93 -1.93
CA SER A 133 -8.16 -18.27 -1.30
C SER A 133 -7.71 -17.16 -0.34
N GLY A 134 -8.58 -16.19 -0.12
CA GLY A 134 -8.37 -15.11 0.84
C GLY A 134 -7.55 -13.94 0.32
N GLY A 135 -6.81 -13.31 1.23
CA GLY A 135 -6.11 -12.04 1.06
C GLY A 135 -6.34 -11.15 2.28
N ALA A 136 -6.01 -9.87 2.17
CA ALA A 136 -6.39 -8.90 3.19
C ALA A 136 -7.79 -8.38 2.85
N ASP A 137 -8.75 -8.54 3.76
CA ASP A 137 -10.08 -7.98 3.63
C ASP A 137 -10.32 -7.00 4.76
N GLY A 138 -10.81 -5.80 4.42
CA GLY A 138 -11.32 -4.89 5.42
C GLY A 138 -12.46 -5.51 6.21
N THR A 139 -12.66 -5.00 7.40
CA THR A 139 -13.62 -5.51 8.39
C THR A 139 -14.63 -4.46 8.80
N VAL A 140 -14.29 -3.17 8.69
CA VAL A 140 -15.17 -2.05 9.00
C VAL A 140 -15.30 -1.07 7.83
N LYS A 141 -16.29 -0.19 7.92
CA LYS A 141 -16.56 0.84 6.92
C LYS A 141 -15.36 1.79 6.83
N ASP A 142 -15.02 2.19 5.61
CA ASP A 142 -13.95 3.15 5.33
C ASP A 142 -12.56 2.76 5.89
N GLU A 143 -12.33 1.47 6.15
CA GLU A 143 -11.02 0.92 6.53
C GLU A 143 -10.01 1.01 5.37
N MET A 144 -10.47 0.90 4.13
CA MET A 144 -9.64 1.00 2.93
C MET A 144 -8.37 0.14 2.99
N MET A 145 -8.50 -1.10 3.46
CA MET A 145 -7.41 -2.09 3.47
C MET A 145 -6.86 -2.29 2.06
N GLY A 146 -5.54 -2.48 1.93
CA GLY A 146 -4.87 -2.54 0.62
C GLY A 146 -4.60 -1.17 0.00
N GLY A 147 -4.73 -0.07 0.77
CA GLY A 147 -4.21 1.23 0.37
C GLY A 147 -2.69 1.26 0.19
N SER A 148 -1.99 0.35 0.87
CA SER A 148 -0.58 -0.01 0.65
C SER A 148 -0.45 -1.53 0.68
N VAL A 149 0.44 -2.09 -0.14
CA VAL A 149 0.80 -3.51 -0.12
C VAL A 149 2.32 -3.65 -0.23
N SER A 150 2.87 -4.70 0.35
CA SER A 150 4.26 -5.12 0.12
C SER A 150 4.35 -6.65 0.14
N LEU A 151 5.20 -7.20 -0.72
CA LEU A 151 5.34 -8.62 -0.99
C LEU A 151 6.80 -9.03 -0.78
N SER A 152 7.01 -10.14 -0.09
CA SER A 152 8.33 -10.77 0.02
C SER A 152 8.85 -11.24 -1.34
N ALA A 153 10.18 -11.34 -1.47
CA ALA A 153 10.85 -11.71 -2.71
C ALA A 153 10.43 -13.09 -3.25
N ASP A 154 10.07 -14.03 -2.37
CA ASP A 154 9.59 -15.36 -2.75
C ASP A 154 8.07 -15.42 -3.05
N GLY A 155 7.36 -14.31 -2.85
CA GLY A 155 5.92 -14.18 -3.07
C GLY A 155 5.05 -14.91 -2.06
N ARG A 156 5.57 -15.36 -0.91
CA ARG A 156 4.83 -16.19 0.07
C ARG A 156 4.42 -15.48 1.36
N ARG A 157 4.91 -14.27 1.58
CA ARG A 157 4.41 -13.34 2.59
C ARG A 157 4.06 -12.02 1.95
N PHE A 158 2.93 -11.44 2.34
CA PHE A 158 2.61 -10.06 2.00
C PHE A 158 2.07 -9.32 3.21
N ALA A 159 2.14 -8.00 3.19
CA ALA A 159 1.49 -7.13 4.13
C ALA A 159 0.58 -6.14 3.40
N ALA A 160 -0.49 -5.71 4.06
CA ALA A 160 -1.43 -4.73 3.56
C ALA A 160 -1.67 -3.66 4.62
N GLY A 161 -1.55 -2.39 4.21
CA GLY A 161 -1.84 -1.21 5.00
C GLY A 161 -3.23 -0.65 4.70
N SER A 162 -3.83 -0.06 5.71
CA SER A 162 -5.10 0.66 5.65
C SER A 162 -4.86 2.13 5.27
N SER A 163 -5.69 2.67 4.39
CA SER A 163 -5.81 4.11 4.17
C SER A 163 -7.05 4.70 4.85
N ALA A 164 -7.35 4.18 6.05
CA ALA A 164 -8.58 4.49 6.78
C ALA A 164 -8.85 5.98 6.89
N THR A 165 -10.12 6.35 6.68
CA THR A 165 -10.57 7.72 6.90
C THR A 165 -10.89 7.96 8.38
N ARG A 166 -11.10 9.24 8.75
CA ARG A 166 -11.56 9.66 10.09
C ARG A 166 -12.79 8.91 10.60
N GLU A 167 -13.60 8.34 9.72
CA GLU A 167 -14.84 7.65 10.07
C GLU A 167 -14.67 6.15 10.31
N SER A 168 -13.46 5.60 10.12
CA SER A 168 -13.17 4.20 10.41
C SER A 168 -13.03 3.98 11.92
N GLU A 169 -13.73 2.98 12.46
CA GLU A 169 -13.65 2.57 13.87
C GLU A 169 -12.49 1.58 14.13
N ASN A 170 -11.72 1.20 13.11
CA ASN A 170 -10.66 0.20 13.24
C ASN A 170 -9.31 0.83 13.61
N THR A 171 -8.70 0.31 14.67
CA THR A 171 -7.36 0.71 15.13
C THR A 171 -6.24 -0.05 14.42
N ILE A 172 -6.54 -1.17 13.74
CA ILE A 172 -5.56 -1.97 13.01
C ILE A 172 -5.27 -1.34 11.65
N VAL A 173 -4.02 -0.91 11.46
CA VAL A 173 -3.59 -0.13 10.30
C VAL A 173 -2.73 -0.91 9.31
N ALA A 174 -2.17 -2.04 9.72
CA ALA A 174 -1.49 -2.97 8.83
C ALA A 174 -1.69 -4.42 9.29
N ARG A 175 -1.75 -5.34 8.33
CA ARG A 175 -1.85 -6.78 8.55
C ARG A 175 -0.86 -7.51 7.67
N ALA A 176 -0.26 -8.59 8.17
CA ALA A 176 0.65 -9.43 7.41
C ALA A 176 0.11 -10.86 7.27
N PHE A 177 0.43 -11.51 6.16
CA PHE A 177 -0.15 -12.79 5.78
C PHE A 177 0.92 -13.75 5.26
N LYS A 178 0.76 -15.04 5.54
CA LYS A 178 1.56 -16.15 4.95
C LYS A 178 0.69 -17.00 4.03
N PHE A 179 1.30 -17.47 2.94
CA PHE A 179 0.71 -18.43 2.02
C PHE A 179 1.08 -19.86 2.43
N ALA A 180 0.08 -20.66 2.81
CA ALA A 180 0.27 -22.06 3.14
C ALA A 180 -0.97 -22.89 2.75
N GLY A 181 -0.76 -24.10 2.24
CA GLY A 181 -1.88 -25.01 1.92
C GLY A 181 -2.83 -24.52 0.81
N GLY A 182 -2.46 -23.51 0.05
CA GLY A 182 -3.32 -22.90 -0.98
C GLY A 182 -4.16 -21.73 -0.49
N GLU A 183 -3.93 -21.23 0.73
CA GLU A 183 -4.69 -20.13 1.33
C GLU A 183 -3.74 -19.08 1.92
N TRP A 184 -4.21 -17.82 1.95
CA TRP A 184 -3.58 -16.75 2.73
C TRP A 184 -4.19 -16.68 4.12
N SER A 185 -3.33 -16.71 5.13
CA SER A 185 -3.71 -16.58 6.54
C SER A 185 -2.94 -15.44 7.17
N GLU A 186 -3.61 -14.63 8.00
CA GLU A 186 -2.97 -13.58 8.79
C GLU A 186 -1.95 -14.18 9.77
N VAL A 187 -0.88 -13.44 10.03
CA VAL A 187 0.23 -13.88 10.87
C VAL A 187 0.55 -12.80 11.89
N GLY A 188 0.47 -13.18 13.15
CA GLY A 188 0.52 -12.27 14.29
C GLY A 188 -0.72 -11.40 14.41
N ASP A 189 -0.78 -10.63 15.48
CA ASP A 189 -1.74 -9.55 15.61
C ASP A 189 -1.45 -8.44 14.57
N GLY A 190 -2.51 -7.83 14.07
CA GLY A 190 -2.39 -6.65 13.22
C GLY A 190 -1.70 -5.49 13.95
N VAL A 191 -1.06 -4.60 13.20
CA VAL A 191 -0.39 -3.43 13.77
C VAL A 191 -1.45 -2.40 14.14
N GLU A 192 -1.49 -2.03 15.43
CA GLU A 192 -2.32 -0.92 15.90
C GLU A 192 -1.70 0.43 15.50
N GLY A 193 -2.52 1.30 14.92
CA GLY A 193 -2.19 2.70 14.69
C GLY A 193 -2.25 3.49 15.99
N ARG A 194 -1.71 4.72 15.97
CA ARG A 194 -1.80 5.61 17.14
C ARG A 194 -3.18 6.26 17.19
N GLU A 195 -3.82 6.18 18.35
CA GLU A 195 -5.08 6.91 18.62
C GLU A 195 -4.85 8.41 18.38
N GLU A 196 -5.81 9.08 17.74
CA GLU A 196 -5.89 10.53 17.45
C GLU A 196 -5.45 11.03 16.06
N THR A 197 -4.95 10.19 15.14
CA THR A 197 -4.54 10.69 13.81
C THR A 197 -5.70 10.71 12.81
N TYR A 198 -6.41 11.83 12.77
CA TYR A 198 -7.41 12.13 11.75
C TYR A 198 -6.74 12.32 10.38
N ASP A 199 -7.23 11.63 9.34
CA ASP A 199 -6.74 11.68 7.96
C ASP A 199 -5.31 11.16 7.78
N THR A 200 -5.06 9.88 8.09
CA THR A 200 -3.76 9.26 7.82
C THR A 200 -3.87 8.02 6.95
N ALA A 201 -3.05 7.95 5.90
CA ALA A 201 -2.85 6.72 5.15
C ALA A 201 -1.61 6.02 5.68
N TYR A 202 -1.71 4.71 5.91
CA TYR A 202 -0.60 3.91 6.38
C TYR A 202 0.10 3.22 5.22
N THR A 203 1.43 3.28 5.24
CA THR A 203 2.30 2.57 4.30
C THR A 203 2.92 1.39 5.04
N VAL A 204 3.01 0.25 4.36
CA VAL A 204 3.68 -0.94 4.88
C VAL A 204 4.72 -1.42 3.87
N VAL A 205 5.90 -1.81 4.38
CA VAL A 205 6.98 -2.41 3.57
C VAL A 205 7.55 -3.63 4.29
N LEU A 206 7.87 -4.67 3.51
CA LEU A 206 8.51 -5.90 3.99
C LEU A 206 9.95 -5.99 3.50
N SER A 207 10.78 -6.71 4.26
CA SER A 207 12.09 -7.18 3.78
C SER A 207 11.91 -8.27 2.73
N ALA A 208 12.97 -8.58 1.98
CA ALA A 208 12.91 -9.59 0.92
C ALA A 208 12.53 -10.99 1.43
N ASP A 209 12.95 -11.36 2.65
CA ASP A 209 12.53 -12.61 3.31
C ASP A 209 11.14 -12.53 3.96
N GLY A 210 10.54 -11.33 4.04
CA GLY A 210 9.27 -11.06 4.68
C GLY A 210 9.28 -11.27 6.20
N GLU A 211 10.46 -11.28 6.83
CA GLU A 211 10.61 -11.44 8.28
C GLU A 211 10.71 -10.11 9.03
N ARG A 212 10.91 -8.99 8.32
CA ARG A 212 10.84 -7.64 8.88
C ARG A 212 9.77 -6.83 8.16
N MET A 213 9.02 -6.08 8.95
CA MET A 213 7.98 -5.16 8.48
C MET A 213 8.26 -3.77 9.04
N VAL A 214 8.01 -2.74 8.24
CA VAL A 214 7.98 -1.35 8.70
C VAL A 214 6.65 -0.73 8.29
N VAL A 215 6.02 -0.04 9.23
CA VAL A 215 4.76 0.66 9.03
C VAL A 215 4.97 2.15 9.31
N SER A 216 4.47 3.01 8.42
CA SER A 216 4.41 4.45 8.65
C SER A 216 3.00 5.00 8.45
N ASN A 217 2.71 6.17 9.03
CA ASN A 217 1.55 6.97 8.66
C ASN A 217 1.96 8.24 7.90
N HIS A 218 1.03 8.75 7.07
CA HIS A 218 1.16 10.09 6.52
C HIS A 218 -0.16 10.84 6.49
N TYR A 219 -0.09 12.14 6.80
CA TYR A 219 -1.27 13.01 6.82
C TYR A 219 -1.80 13.28 5.40
N VAL A 220 -3.08 12.96 5.15
CA VAL A 220 -3.78 13.14 3.88
C VAL A 220 -4.88 14.23 3.91
N GLY A 221 -5.11 14.91 5.04
CA GLY A 221 -6.26 15.81 5.25
C GLY A 221 -6.30 17.08 4.38
N GLU A 222 -7.49 17.68 4.22
CA GLU A 222 -7.68 18.96 3.50
C GLU A 222 -7.03 20.14 4.24
N ALA A 223 -6.63 21.18 3.49
CA ALA A 223 -6.26 22.48 4.04
C ALA A 223 -7.52 23.22 4.56
N GLY A 224 -8.17 22.68 5.59
CA GLY A 224 -9.19 23.38 6.37
C GLY A 224 -8.57 24.53 7.17
N PRO A 225 -9.35 25.56 7.53
CA PRO A 225 -8.81 26.72 8.25
C PRO A 225 -8.14 26.21 9.51
N ALA A 226 -6.88 26.60 9.67
CA ALA A 226 -6.02 26.30 10.80
C ALA A 226 -6.82 26.08 12.10
N ILE A 227 -7.11 24.82 12.43
CA ILE A 227 -7.34 24.48 13.83
C ILE A 227 -5.94 24.50 14.43
N MET A 228 -5.52 25.71 14.78
CA MET A 228 -4.40 25.99 15.68
C MET A 228 -4.84 25.60 17.10
N SER A 229 -5.22 24.34 17.31
CA SER A 229 -5.14 23.80 18.65
C SER A 229 -3.70 23.29 18.80
N GLU A 230 -3.03 23.74 19.85
CA GLU A 230 -1.72 23.26 20.32
C GLU A 230 -1.75 21.76 20.71
N GLN A 231 -2.76 21.01 20.27
CA GLN A 231 -3.09 19.64 20.63
C GLN A 231 -3.21 18.69 19.42
N ALA A 232 -3.10 19.17 18.18
CA ALA A 232 -2.97 18.27 17.04
C ALA A 232 -1.51 17.79 16.93
N ASN A 233 -1.10 16.94 17.88
CA ASN A 233 0.07 16.09 17.72
C ASN A 233 -0.25 15.09 16.60
N SER A 234 0.00 15.46 15.35
CA SER A 234 0.18 14.44 14.31
C SER A 234 1.54 13.82 14.55
N ASP A 235 1.67 13.01 15.61
CA ASP A 235 2.86 12.23 15.86
C ASP A 235 3.00 11.28 14.69
N LEU A 236 3.92 11.59 13.79
CA LEU A 236 4.22 10.73 12.67
C LEU A 236 4.77 9.43 13.24
N PHE A 237 4.06 8.36 12.92
CA PHE A 237 4.35 7.02 13.38
C PHE A 237 5.20 6.35 12.32
N VAL A 238 6.38 5.88 12.72
CA VAL A 238 7.14 4.87 11.99
C VAL A 238 7.55 3.82 13.00
N ALA A 239 7.18 2.57 12.76
CA ALA A 239 7.52 1.44 13.61
C ALA A 239 8.04 0.29 12.78
N GLY A 240 9.10 -0.35 13.28
CA GLY A 240 9.67 -1.57 12.72
C GLY A 240 9.32 -2.77 13.58
N PHE A 241 9.11 -3.91 12.93
CA PHE A 241 8.70 -5.16 13.53
C PHE A 241 9.53 -6.32 12.95
N ASP A 242 10.00 -7.23 13.81
CA ASP A 242 10.57 -8.52 13.42
C ASP A 242 9.57 -9.63 13.70
N TYR A 243 9.43 -10.57 12.78
CA TYR A 243 8.57 -11.73 12.93
C TYR A 243 9.23 -12.76 13.87
N ASP A 244 8.53 -13.15 14.94
CA ASP A 244 8.91 -14.27 15.78
C ASP A 244 8.15 -15.54 15.33
N PRO A 245 8.80 -16.48 14.62
CA PRO A 245 8.15 -17.70 14.16
C PRO A 245 7.81 -18.68 15.30
N SER A 246 8.36 -18.50 16.51
CA SER A 246 8.08 -19.38 17.64
C SER A 246 6.76 -19.07 18.34
N GLU A 247 6.37 -17.80 18.35
CA GLU A 247 5.09 -17.33 18.88
C GLU A 247 4.08 -17.00 17.76
N GLU A 248 4.53 -17.02 16.49
CA GLU A 248 3.79 -16.55 15.32
C GLU A 248 3.35 -15.08 15.40
N GLU A 249 4.14 -14.22 16.04
CA GLU A 249 3.81 -12.82 16.33
C GLU A 249 4.81 -11.82 15.71
N TRP A 250 4.38 -10.55 15.60
CA TRP A 250 5.26 -9.43 15.23
C TRP A 250 5.78 -8.71 16.48
N VAL A 251 7.09 -8.67 16.63
CA VAL A 251 7.76 -8.02 17.77
C VAL A 251 8.28 -6.64 17.36
N VAL A 252 7.87 -5.60 18.07
CA VAL A 252 8.34 -4.23 17.85
C VAL A 252 9.86 -4.15 18.11
N ILE A 253 10.61 -3.66 17.13
CA ILE A 253 12.06 -3.47 17.19
C ILE A 253 12.49 -2.00 17.12
N GLY A 254 11.53 -1.07 17.07
CA GLY A 254 11.80 0.37 17.12
C GLY A 254 10.56 1.17 16.75
N GLU A 255 10.35 2.31 17.42
CA GLU A 255 9.24 3.24 17.16
C GLU A 255 9.72 4.69 17.10
N ASN A 256 8.91 5.56 16.49
CA ASN A 256 9.08 7.02 16.46
C ASN A 256 10.47 7.41 15.97
N LEU A 257 10.84 6.90 14.79
CA LEU A 257 12.15 7.08 14.18
C LEU A 257 12.49 8.56 13.91
N HIS A 258 11.53 9.48 14.05
CA HIS A 258 11.77 10.91 13.95
C HIS A 258 10.79 11.69 14.85
N GLU A 259 11.32 12.63 15.64
CA GLU A 259 10.52 13.60 16.40
C GLU A 259 10.24 14.84 15.52
N TYR A 260 8.98 15.21 15.29
CA TYR A 260 8.63 16.43 14.54
C TYR A 260 8.31 17.61 15.45
N SER A 261 8.63 18.81 14.97
CA SER A 261 8.10 20.06 15.52
C SER A 261 6.65 20.26 15.08
N VAL A 262 5.80 20.64 16.05
CA VAL A 262 4.39 20.97 15.84
C VAL A 262 4.22 21.95 14.67
N GLY A 263 3.45 21.57 13.64
CA GLY A 263 3.06 22.44 12.53
C GLY A 263 3.58 22.04 11.14
N ASP A 264 4.61 21.19 11.06
CA ASP A 264 5.08 20.63 9.81
C ASP A 264 4.21 19.42 9.43
N LYS A 265 3.11 19.70 8.71
CA LYS A 265 2.20 18.66 8.22
C LYS A 265 2.81 17.99 7.00
N SER A 266 3.56 16.94 7.20
CA SER A 266 3.90 16.02 6.14
C SER A 266 3.90 14.61 6.69
N GLY A 267 3.97 13.61 5.83
CA GLY A 267 4.14 12.26 6.32
C GLY A 267 5.05 11.45 5.44
N TYR A 268 5.37 10.26 5.93
CA TYR A 268 6.53 9.54 5.44
C TYR A 268 6.18 8.54 4.37
N PHE A 269 6.86 8.68 3.23
CA PHE A 269 7.04 7.58 2.30
C PHE A 269 8.23 6.76 2.79
N ILE A 270 8.07 5.45 2.89
CA ILE A 270 9.12 4.57 3.41
C ILE A 270 9.46 3.50 2.37
N THR A 271 10.73 3.10 2.35
CA THR A 271 11.25 1.90 1.68
C THR A 271 12.15 1.16 2.66
N LEU A 272 12.36 -0.14 2.43
CA LEU A 272 13.18 -1.00 3.26
C LEU A 272 14.18 -1.73 2.36
N SER A 273 15.44 -1.81 2.78
CA SER A 273 16.44 -2.60 2.07
C SER A 273 16.05 -4.09 2.07
N ASN A 274 16.48 -4.84 1.06
CA ASN A 274 16.17 -6.27 0.92
C ASN A 274 16.56 -7.09 2.18
N ASP A 275 17.64 -6.72 2.86
CA ASP A 275 18.10 -7.36 4.10
C ASP A 275 17.39 -6.86 5.37
N GLY A 276 16.44 -5.94 5.23
CA GLY A 276 15.66 -5.35 6.31
C GLY A 276 16.42 -4.34 7.18
N ASN A 277 17.71 -4.09 6.95
CA ASN A 277 18.53 -3.35 7.92
C ASN A 277 18.55 -1.84 7.69
N MET A 278 18.00 -1.33 6.58
CA MET A 278 17.98 0.10 6.28
C MET A 278 16.60 0.58 5.85
N ILE A 279 16.12 1.66 6.48
CA ILE A 279 14.90 2.35 6.09
C ILE A 279 15.29 3.60 5.31
N GLY A 280 14.79 3.73 4.09
CA GLY A 280 14.74 5.01 3.38
C GLY A 280 13.43 5.70 3.72
N MET A 281 13.49 6.94 4.18
CA MET A 281 12.32 7.70 4.60
C MET A 281 12.30 9.05 3.90
N GLY A 282 11.25 9.32 3.14
CA GLY A 282 11.04 10.59 2.45
C GLY A 282 10.02 11.45 3.17
N ASP A 283 10.35 12.72 3.34
CA ASP A 283 9.44 13.78 3.77
C ASP A 283 9.34 14.86 2.67
N PRO A 284 8.32 14.79 1.80
CA PRO A 284 8.10 15.79 0.77
C PRO A 284 7.57 17.13 1.27
N GLY A 285 7.09 17.23 2.52
CA GLY A 285 6.59 18.48 3.11
C GLY A 285 5.24 18.99 2.55
N ARG A 286 4.31 19.42 3.42
CA ARG A 286 3.12 20.23 3.03
C ARG A 286 2.96 21.46 3.93
N SER A 287 3.90 22.42 3.79
CA SER A 287 3.78 23.85 4.13
C SER A 287 3.19 24.26 5.49
N VAL A 288 3.97 24.99 6.30
CA VAL A 288 3.44 26.19 7.00
C VAL A 288 4.23 27.45 6.67
N THR A 289 3.47 28.54 6.50
CA THR A 289 3.81 29.92 6.12
C THR A 289 5.30 30.31 6.18
N GLY A 290 5.97 30.43 5.03
CA GLY A 290 7.39 30.85 4.97
C GLY A 290 8.15 30.49 3.70
N GLY A 291 7.66 29.55 2.89
CA GLY A 291 7.96 29.51 1.45
C GLY A 291 9.24 28.83 0.98
N ARG A 292 9.72 27.76 1.63
CA ARG A 292 10.73 26.86 1.04
C ARG A 292 10.39 25.38 1.32
N ILE A 293 9.57 24.78 0.47
CA ILE A 293 9.22 23.35 0.53
C ILE A 293 10.14 22.59 -0.43
N ALA A 294 11.36 22.31 -0.01
CA ALA A 294 12.25 21.48 -0.81
C ALA A 294 11.93 19.98 -0.68
N GLY A 295 11.35 19.58 0.46
CA GLY A 295 11.31 18.18 0.88
C GLY A 295 12.71 17.68 1.24
N HIS A 296 12.78 16.52 1.89
CA HIS A 296 14.04 15.88 2.25
C HIS A 296 13.87 14.37 2.40
N ALA A 297 14.99 13.64 2.43
CA ALA A 297 15.00 12.21 2.76
C ALA A 297 16.03 11.89 3.84
N HIS A 298 15.78 10.81 4.56
CA HIS A 298 16.60 10.27 5.63
C HIS A 298 16.87 8.79 5.38
N ILE A 299 18.04 8.35 5.83
CA ILE A 299 18.39 6.95 5.87
C ILE A 299 18.56 6.56 7.33
N TYR A 300 17.92 5.48 7.73
CA TYR A 300 18.10 4.88 9.04
C TYR A 300 18.66 3.49 8.92
N VAL A 301 19.53 3.09 9.84
CA VAL A 301 20.09 1.74 9.93
C VAL A 301 19.66 1.11 11.24
N TYR A 302 19.26 -0.15 11.19
CA TYR A 302 18.89 -0.92 12.37
C TYR A 302 20.11 -1.18 13.25
N ASP A 303 20.05 -0.74 14.51
CA ASP A 303 20.99 -1.12 15.55
C ASP A 303 20.39 -2.28 16.39
N PRO A 304 20.87 -3.52 16.19
CA PRO A 304 20.38 -4.67 16.94
C PRO A 304 20.76 -4.62 18.43
N ALA A 305 21.78 -3.85 18.82
CA ALA A 305 22.16 -3.72 20.23
C ALA A 305 21.21 -2.78 20.99
N GLY A 306 20.74 -1.73 20.32
CA GLY A 306 19.81 -0.75 20.84
C GLY A 306 18.33 -1.09 20.63
N HIS A 307 18.00 -2.11 19.82
CA HIS A 307 16.65 -2.41 19.36
C HIS A 307 15.95 -1.14 18.85
N ARG A 308 16.59 -0.46 17.91
CA ARG A 308 16.10 0.78 17.30
C ARG A 308 16.73 1.02 15.94
N PHE A 309 16.11 1.87 15.14
CA PHE A 309 16.76 2.42 13.94
C PHE A 309 17.42 3.76 14.25
N GLU A 310 18.64 3.95 13.77
CA GLU A 310 19.41 5.18 13.97
C GLU A 310 19.63 5.88 12.63
N GLN A 311 19.41 7.20 12.59
CA GLN A 311 19.67 7.98 11.38
C GLN A 311 21.16 7.94 11.06
N VAL A 312 21.50 7.66 9.80
CA VAL A 312 22.88 7.65 9.31
C VAL A 312 23.11 8.82 8.37
N GLY A 313 23.98 9.73 8.80
CA GLY A 313 24.34 10.91 8.04
C GLY A 313 23.31 12.06 8.14
N PRO A 314 23.58 13.19 7.48
CA PRO A 314 22.68 14.32 7.44
C PRO A 314 21.48 14.06 6.53
N ASN A 315 20.47 14.92 6.62
CA ASN A 315 19.33 14.92 5.69
C ASN A 315 19.80 15.11 4.24
N ILE A 316 19.10 14.46 3.32
CA ILE A 316 19.26 14.66 1.87
C ILE A 316 18.17 15.64 1.45
N ASP A 317 18.53 16.92 1.33
CA ASP A 317 17.57 17.99 1.08
C ASP A 317 17.30 18.20 -0.43
N GLY A 318 16.04 18.49 -0.77
CA GLY A 318 15.70 19.06 -2.07
C GLY A 318 16.41 20.41 -2.31
N GLN A 319 16.58 20.79 -3.57
CA GLN A 319 17.43 21.93 -3.94
C GLN A 319 16.64 23.22 -4.15
N ALA A 320 15.36 23.12 -4.50
CA ALA A 320 14.49 24.25 -4.79
C ALA A 320 13.12 24.12 -4.13
N ALA A 321 12.44 25.27 -3.99
CA ALA A 321 11.10 25.31 -3.45
C ALA A 321 10.11 24.65 -4.42
N GLY A 322 9.30 23.71 -3.92
CA GLY A 322 8.35 22.94 -4.70
C GLY A 322 8.89 21.60 -5.22
N ASP A 323 10.14 21.24 -4.91
CA ASP A 323 10.74 19.97 -5.35
C ASP A 323 10.00 18.75 -4.80
N MET A 324 9.38 18.88 -3.61
CA MET A 324 8.72 17.76 -2.91
C MET A 324 9.65 16.53 -2.83
N PHE A 325 10.94 16.76 -2.59
CA PHE A 325 11.93 15.68 -2.52
C PHE A 325 11.55 14.68 -1.42
N GLY A 326 11.68 13.38 -1.70
CA GLY A 326 11.21 12.32 -0.79
C GLY A 326 9.73 11.93 -0.97
N TYR A 327 9.04 12.41 -2.02
CA TYR A 327 7.68 11.98 -2.33
C TYR A 327 7.57 10.49 -2.72
N GLU A 328 8.66 9.92 -3.21
CA GLU A 328 8.79 8.50 -3.50
C GLU A 328 10.23 8.08 -3.15
N VAL A 329 10.34 6.93 -2.50
CA VAL A 329 11.60 6.31 -2.09
C VAL A 329 11.55 4.84 -2.51
N ALA A 330 12.64 4.32 -3.04
CA ALA A 330 12.80 2.94 -3.48
C ALA A 330 14.16 2.44 -3.03
#